data_AF-A0A7V2F488-F1
#
_entry.id   AF-A0A7V2F488-F1
#
_cell.length_a   1.000
_cell.length_b   1.000
_cell.length_c   1.000
_cell.angle_alpha   90.00
_cell.angle_beta   90.00
_cell.angle_gamma   90.00
#
_symmetry.space_group_name_H-M   'P 1'
#
loop_
_entity.id
_entity.type
_entity.pdbx_description
1 polymer ?
#
loop_
_entity_poly.entity_id
_entity_poly.type
_entity_poly.pdbx_seq_one_letter_code
_entity_poly.pdbx_strand_id
1 'polypeptide(L)' 'MRYFEGYRCSGCGKEIPAGSSAGECPACSSPLLSVYDLPLLGRSMTREEFLGRGARGIWSFRELLPDLSR' A
#
# COMPACT_ATOMS: atom_id res chain seq x y z
N MET A 1 -2.47 -7.60 10.41
CA MET A 1 -1.15 -7.34 9.78
C MET A 1 -1.39 -6.40 8.60
N ARG A 2 -0.48 -5.45 8.34
CA ARG A 2 -0.56 -4.54 7.19
C ARG A 2 0.77 -4.61 6.45
N TYR A 3 0.70 -4.75 5.14
CA TYR A 3 1.89 -4.86 4.28
C TYR A 3 2.23 -3.53 3.59
N PHE A 4 1.38 -2.51 3.74
CA PHE A 4 1.60 -1.17 3.25
C PHE A 4 2.59 -0.43 4.16
N GLU A 5 3.69 0.05 3.60
CA GLU A 5 4.77 0.71 4.34
C GLU A 5 4.73 2.25 4.22
N GLY A 6 4.09 2.76 3.17
CA GLY A 6 4.03 4.19 2.89
C GLY A 6 4.10 4.46 1.39
N TYR A 7 4.69 5.59 1.03
CA TYR A 7 4.77 6.02 -0.36
C TYR A 7 6.20 6.34 -0.78
N ARG A 8 6.46 6.20 -2.08
CA ARG A 8 7.69 6.62 -2.73
C ARG A 8 7.39 7.47 -3.95
N CYS A 9 8.04 8.61 -4.08
CA CYS A 9 7.90 9.48 -5.24
C CYS A 9 8.40 8.78 -6.51
N SER A 10 7.60 8.83 -7.58
CA SER A 10 7.98 8.30 -8.90
C SER A 10 9.07 9.11 -9.61
N GLY A 11 9.20 10.40 -9.29
CA GLY A 11 10.17 11.31 -9.89
C GLY A 11 11.52 11.34 -9.17
N CYS A 12 11.50 11.70 -7.88
CA CYS A 12 12.73 11.90 -7.09
C CYS A 12 13.08 10.75 -6.13
N GLY A 13 12.23 9.71 -6.03
CA GLY A 13 12.46 8.57 -5.14
C GLY A 13 12.28 8.84 -3.65
N LYS A 14 11.89 10.05 -3.24
CA LYS A 14 11.65 10.41 -1.83
C LYS A 14 10.62 9.50 -1.19
N GLU A 15 10.95 8.97 -0.01
CA GLU A 15 10.04 8.18 0.82
C GLU A 15 9.16 9.09 1.68
N ILE A 16 7.90 8.71 1.82
CA ILE A 16 6.88 9.44 2.58
C ILE A 16 6.14 8.46 3.49
N PRO A 17 5.98 8.78 4.79
CA PRO A 17 5.30 7.89 5.74
C PRO A 17 3.85 7.57 5.35
N ALA A 18 3.42 6.35 5.71
CA ALA A 18 2.01 5.98 5.73
C ALA A 18 1.20 6.97 6.59
N GLY A 19 0.03 7.40 6.10
CA GLY A 19 -0.82 8.40 6.77
C GLY A 19 -0.64 9.84 6.27
N SER A 20 0.31 10.10 5.36
CA SER A 20 0.34 11.38 4.64
C SER A 20 -0.85 11.48 3.69
N SER A 21 -1.59 12.60 3.73
CA SER A 21 -2.71 12.88 2.81
C SER A 21 -2.27 13.46 1.46
N ALA A 22 -0.96 13.51 1.18
CA ALA A 22 -0.43 14.10 -0.04
C ALA A 22 -0.71 13.19 -1.25
N GLY A 23 -1.34 13.72 -2.30
CA GLY A 23 -1.49 13.02 -3.58
C GLY A 23 -0.23 13.09 -4.46
N GLU A 24 0.68 14.01 -4.14
CA GLU A 24 1.90 14.29 -4.90
C GLU A 24 3.10 14.51 -3.98
N CYS A 25 4.31 14.38 -4.54
CA CYS A 25 5.53 14.60 -3.79
C CYS A 25 5.69 16.08 -3.41
N PRO A 26 5.92 16.42 -2.13
CA PRO A 26 6.08 17.80 -1.70
C PRO A 26 7.39 18.44 -2.19
N ALA A 27 8.31 17.66 -2.76
CA ALA A 27 9.59 18.16 -3.26
C ALA A 27 9.59 18.41 -4.79
N CYS A 28 8.78 17.69 -5.56
CA CYS A 28 8.85 17.76 -7.03
C CYS A 28 7.50 17.58 -7.74
N SER A 29 6.39 17.55 -7.01
CA SER A 29 5.01 17.42 -7.52
C SER A 29 4.75 16.19 -8.40
N SER A 30 5.65 15.20 -8.39
CA SER A 30 5.43 13.94 -9.09
C SER A 30 4.51 13.01 -8.28
N PRO A 31 3.76 12.12 -8.93
CA PRO A 31 2.89 11.17 -8.23
C PRO A 31 3.63 10.30 -7.20
N LEU A 32 2.92 9.97 -6.12
CA LEU A 32 3.38 9.05 -5.10
C LEU A 32 2.92 7.62 -5.42
N LEU A 33 3.84 6.67 -5.31
CA LEU A 33 3.58 5.24 -5.50
C LEU A 33 3.48 4.55 -4.15
N SER A 34 2.51 3.65 -3.97
CA SER A 34 2.41 2.83 -2.77
C SER A 34 3.58 1.85 -2.67
N VAL A 35 4.14 1.73 -1.46
CA VAL A 35 5.23 0.79 -1.14
C VAL A 35 4.69 -0.31 -0.25
N TYR A 36 5.07 -1.56 -0.57
CA TYR A 36 4.65 -2.75 0.14
C TYR A 36 5.83 -3.66 0.47
N ASP A 37 5.78 -4.30 1.63
CA ASP A 37 6.69 -5.42 1.96
C ASP A 37 6.25 -6.68 1.20
N LEU A 38 6.63 -6.75 -0.08
CA LEU A 38 6.36 -7.89 -0.95
C LEU A 38 7.05 -9.18 -0.46
N PRO A 39 8.30 -9.15 0.04
CA PRO A 39 8.93 -10.34 0.62
C PRO A 39 8.18 -10.95 1.80
N LEU A 40 7.61 -10.13 2.70
CA LEU A 40 6.78 -10.62 3.80
C LEU A 40 5.45 -11.14 3.26
N LEU A 41 4.78 -10.36 2.40
CA LEU A 41 3.51 -10.73 1.80
C LEU A 41 3.57 -12.11 1.13
N GLY A 42 4.60 -12.36 0.33
CA GLY A 42 4.78 -13.62 -0.40
C GLY A 42 5.03 -14.84 0.50
N ARG A 43 5.41 -14.64 1.78
CA ARG A 43 5.58 -15.72 2.76
C ARG A 43 4.37 -15.88 3.67
N SER A 44 3.59 -14.82 3.85
CA SER A 44 2.52 -14.75 4.83
C SER A 44 1.13 -15.02 4.26
N MET A 45 0.96 -14.93 2.94
CA MET A 45 -0.35 -15.03 2.29
C MET A 45 -0.27 -15.79 0.96
N THR A 46 -1.27 -16.61 0.68
CA THR A 46 -1.50 -17.20 -0.64
C THR A 46 -2.60 -16.47 -1.39
N ARG A 47 -2.65 -16.69 -2.72
CA ARG A 47 -3.71 -16.16 -3.56
C ARG A 47 -5.08 -16.70 -3.14
N GLU A 48 -5.15 -17.97 -2.80
CA GLU A 48 -6.37 -18.69 -2.43
C GLU A 48 -6.96 -18.12 -1.14
N GLU A 49 -6.11 -17.76 -0.18
CA GLU A 49 -6.52 -17.11 1.07
C GLU A 49 -7.17 -15.73 0.81
N PHE A 50 -6.66 -14.96 -0.15
CA PHE A 50 -7.31 -13.68 -0.52
C PHE A 50 -8.68 -13.90 -1.17
N LEU A 51 -8.79 -14.88 -2.07
CA LEU A 51 -10.02 -15.15 -2.82
C LEU A 51 -11.09 -15.84 -1.96
N GLY A 52 -10.70 -16.60 -0.94
CA GLY A 52 -11.60 -17.34 -0.06
C GLY A 52 -12.33 -16.50 0.99
N ARG A 53 -11.96 -15.23 1.19
CA ARG A 53 -12.47 -14.38 2.29
C ARG A 53 -13.92 -13.89 2.15
N GLY A 54 -14.57 -14.12 1.00
CA GLY A 54 -15.97 -13.76 0.78
C GLY A 54 -16.28 -12.25 0.75
N ALA A 55 -15.28 -11.39 0.95
CA ALA A 55 -15.40 -9.95 0.71
C ALA A 55 -15.50 -9.68 -0.79
N ARG A 56 -16.13 -8.55 -1.16
CA ARG A 56 -16.37 -8.19 -2.57
C ARG A 56 -15.29 -7.25 -3.08
N GLY A 57 -14.67 -7.60 -4.21
CA GLY A 57 -13.73 -6.74 -4.94
C GLY A 57 -12.47 -6.40 -4.14
N ILE A 58 -12.09 -5.12 -4.15
CA ILE A 58 -10.84 -4.64 -3.54
C ILE A 58 -10.79 -4.88 -2.01
N TRP A 59 -11.95 -5.04 -1.37
CA TRP A 59 -12.07 -5.29 0.07
C TRP A 59 -11.63 -6.69 0.50
N SER A 60 -11.35 -7.62 -0.41
CA SER A 60 -10.71 -8.90 -0.06
C SER A 60 -9.25 -8.74 0.35
N PHE A 61 -8.64 -7.61 0.00
CA PHE A 61 -7.22 -7.33 0.14
C PHE A 61 -6.94 -6.30 1.26
N ARG A 62 -7.71 -6.29 2.34
CA ARG A 62 -7.69 -5.21 3.37
C ARG A 62 -6.31 -4.91 3.94
N GLU A 63 -5.44 -5.91 4.05
CA GLU A 63 -4.08 -5.82 4.57
C GLU A 63 -3.11 -5.17 3.58
N LEU A 64 -3.48 -5.12 2.30
CA LEU A 64 -2.79 -4.42 1.22
C LEU A 64 -3.35 -3.01 1.00
N LEU A 65 -4.47 -2.65 1.61
CA LEU A 65 -5.00 -1.31 1.41
C LEU A 65 -4.19 -0.30 2.23
N PRO A 66 -3.92 0.91 1.69
CA PRO A 66 -3.39 2.00 2.47
C PRO A 66 -4.25 2.25 3.71
N ASP A 67 -3.66 2.82 4.75
CA ASP A 67 -4.42 3.12 5.95
C ASP A 67 -5.63 4.00 5.63
N LEU A 68 -6.83 3.51 5.96
CA LEU A 68 -8.09 4.21 5.76
C LEU A 68 -8.55 4.93 7.04
N SER A 69 -7.83 4.81 8.16
CA SER A 69 -8.17 5.58 9.36
C SER A 69 -7.88 7.05 9.11
N ARG A 70 -8.96 7.83 9.08
CA ARG A 70 -8.96 9.28 9.16
C ARG A 70 -8.60 9.76 10.57
#